data_AF-A0A4R1ZPI5-F1
#
_entry.id   AF-A0A4R1ZPI5-F1
#
_cell.length_a   1.000
_cell.length_b   1.000
_cell.length_c   1.000
_cell.angle_alpha   90.00
_cell.angle_beta   90.00
_cell.angle_gamma   90.00
#
_symmetry.space_group_name_H-M   'P 1'
#
loop_
_entity.id
_entity.type
_entity.pdbx_description
1 polymer ?
#
loop_
_entity_poly.entity_id
_entity_poly.type
_entity_poly.pdbx_seq_one_letter_code
_entity_poly.pdbx_strand_id
1 'polypeptide(L)'
;MKIWLLDYHPSFNNFKINNMDDFKRLQFNGTQLGDRWNAPEVDLRDYGKPSDIMGCHNGALLINQKAKTVFESTVHAGEAEFLPFEFEGVTYYFLHVLNHVSCIDAENSLIKRLNGSNIISEYTEYAFHEELVKPHHIMRVKFHEGDNVVHYPFVSDHIHEAIINSGLKGYQLIEVWDSTFSWQDKQKKFNAMVEQSNKERIKTFDYTTARKFVEKRKITAYSDRWAIRLDDQGRFQLGELVLEGTYSWIYPIFIPPVLLVQVWGIKEQVQSGRLDRVLKAIFKNER
;
A
#
# COMPACT_ATOMS: atom_id res chain seq x y z
N MET A 1 17.07 -5.34 5.75
CA MET A 1 15.99 -5.29 6.75
C MET A 1 14.87 -4.45 6.18
N LYS A 2 13.63 -4.87 6.38
CA LYS A 2 12.46 -4.10 6.03
C LYS A 2 11.62 -3.80 7.27
N ILE A 3 10.82 -2.75 7.15
CA ILE A 3 9.81 -2.37 8.13
C ILE A 3 8.46 -2.33 7.43
N TRP A 4 7.47 -2.87 8.13
CA TRP A 4 6.13 -3.04 7.63
C TRP A 4 5.15 -2.27 8.51
N LEU A 5 4.26 -1.49 7.92
CA LEU A 5 3.11 -0.95 8.62
C LEU A 5 2.04 -2.04 8.72
N LEU A 6 1.59 -2.33 9.94
CA LEU A 6 0.53 -3.29 10.22
C LEU A 6 -0.79 -2.54 10.38
N ASP A 7 -1.74 -2.85 9.50
CA ASP A 7 -3.11 -2.34 9.54
C ASP A 7 -4.12 -3.49 9.51
N TYR A 8 -5.38 -3.20 9.82
CA TYR A 8 -6.50 -4.11 9.62
C TYR A 8 -7.01 -4.03 8.18
N HIS A 9 -7.66 -5.10 7.71
CA HIS A 9 -8.30 -5.12 6.40
C HIS A 9 -9.75 -4.64 6.51
N PRO A 10 -10.17 -3.53 5.87
CA PRO A 10 -11.48 -2.92 6.10
C PRO A 10 -12.67 -3.76 5.61
N SER A 11 -12.45 -4.73 4.73
CA SER A 11 -13.49 -5.67 4.29
C SER A 11 -13.79 -6.82 5.26
N PHE A 12 -12.99 -6.99 6.32
CA PHE A 12 -13.18 -8.00 7.36
C PHE A 12 -13.90 -7.43 8.57
N ASN A 13 -14.39 -8.31 9.45
CA ASN A 13 -15.02 -7.94 10.72
C ASN A 13 -14.12 -6.97 11.50
N ASN A 14 -14.75 -5.99 12.14
CA ASN A 14 -14.07 -4.86 12.77
C ASN A 14 -14.76 -4.49 14.09
N PHE A 15 -14.37 -3.39 14.71
CA PHE A 15 -15.10 -2.79 15.82
C PHE A 15 -15.40 -1.32 15.55
N LYS A 16 -16.30 -0.75 16.35
CA LYS A 16 -16.53 0.69 16.45
C LYS A 16 -16.58 1.10 17.91
N ILE A 17 -16.16 2.33 18.15
CA ILE A 17 -16.28 2.98 19.44
C ILE A 17 -17.50 3.89 19.38
N ASN A 18 -18.39 3.76 20.36
CA ASN A 18 -19.70 4.42 20.32
C ASN A 18 -19.71 5.81 20.99
N ASN A 19 -18.72 6.11 21.84
CA ASN A 19 -18.66 7.37 22.58
C ASN A 19 -17.24 7.97 22.60
N MET A 20 -17.17 9.28 22.85
CA MET A 20 -15.92 10.02 22.81
C MET A 20 -15.00 9.75 24.00
N ASP A 21 -15.52 9.32 25.14
CA ASP A 21 -14.70 9.05 26.33
C ASP A 21 -13.90 7.76 26.13
N ASP A 22 -14.53 6.72 25.61
CA ASP A 22 -13.87 5.47 25.22
C ASP A 22 -12.89 5.67 24.07
N PHE A 23 -13.22 6.55 23.12
CA PHE A 23 -12.29 6.92 22.05
C PHE A 23 -11.00 7.54 22.61
N LYS A 24 -11.11 8.39 23.64
CA LYS A 24 -9.95 8.97 24.33
C LYS A 24 -9.22 7.94 25.19
N ARG A 25 -9.90 6.98 25.81
CA ARG A 25 -9.25 5.90 26.59
C ARG A 25 -8.35 5.03 25.73
N LEU A 26 -8.68 4.87 24.45
CA LEU A 26 -7.85 4.15 23.47
C LEU A 26 -6.73 5.01 22.87
N GLN A 27 -6.48 6.22 23.39
CA GLN A 27 -5.32 7.02 23.02
C GLN A 27 -4.05 6.45 23.66
N PHE A 28 -3.57 5.35 23.11
CA PHE A 28 -2.37 4.68 23.55
C PHE A 28 -1.15 5.58 23.28
N ASN A 29 -0.40 5.89 24.34
CA ASN A 29 0.71 6.83 24.29
C ASN A 29 2.05 6.19 24.68
N GLY A 30 2.08 4.86 24.79
CA GLY A 30 3.24 4.08 25.19
C GLY A 30 3.38 3.90 26.70
N THR A 31 2.50 4.50 27.51
CA THR A 31 2.48 4.32 28.97
C THR A 31 1.72 3.06 29.34
N GLN A 32 2.40 2.10 29.96
CA GLN A 32 1.77 0.85 30.40
C GLN A 32 0.51 1.10 31.24
N LEU A 33 -0.58 0.43 30.87
CA LEU A 33 -1.88 0.56 31.53
C LEU A 33 -2.07 -0.53 32.59
N GLY A 34 -1.67 -1.78 32.33
CA GLY A 34 -1.70 -2.86 33.33
C GLY A 34 -2.94 -2.84 34.22
N ASP A 35 -2.74 -2.68 35.54
CA ASP A 35 -3.81 -2.66 36.56
C ASP A 35 -4.79 -1.49 36.44
N ARG A 36 -4.43 -0.43 35.69
CA ARG A 36 -5.28 0.74 35.43
C ARG A 36 -6.16 0.56 34.20
N TRP A 37 -6.05 -0.59 33.52
CA TRP A 37 -6.86 -0.89 32.36
C TRP A 37 -8.34 -0.98 32.74
N ASN A 38 -9.14 -0.17 32.07
CA ASN A 38 -10.59 -0.24 32.11
C ASN A 38 -11.07 -0.32 30.67
N ALA A 39 -11.63 -1.47 30.30
CA ALA A 39 -11.97 -1.75 28.92
C ALA A 39 -13.06 -0.78 28.40
N PRO A 40 -12.91 -0.24 27.18
CA PRO A 40 -13.92 0.62 26.58
C PRO A 40 -15.15 -0.17 26.13
N GLU A 41 -16.29 0.51 26.01
CA GLU A 41 -17.46 -0.04 25.34
C GLU A 41 -17.29 0.04 23.82
N VAL A 42 -17.19 -1.12 23.17
CA VAL A 42 -17.09 -1.21 21.71
C VAL A 42 -18.09 -2.22 21.16
N ASP A 43 -18.61 -1.92 19.97
CA ASP A 43 -19.43 -2.89 19.24
C ASP A 43 -18.59 -3.55 18.16
N LEU A 44 -18.69 -4.87 18.05
CA LEU A 44 -18.14 -5.60 16.92
C LEU A 44 -19.04 -5.42 15.69
N ARG A 45 -18.41 -5.18 14.53
CA ARG A 45 -19.04 -5.07 13.22
C ARG A 45 -18.80 -6.36 12.45
N ASP A 46 -19.90 -7.06 12.16
CA ASP A 46 -19.86 -8.25 11.33
C ASP A 46 -20.09 -7.89 9.85
N TYR A 47 -19.08 -8.14 9.03
CA TYR A 47 -19.12 -8.01 7.57
C TYR A 47 -19.20 -9.39 6.89
N GLY A 48 -19.46 -10.45 7.65
CA GLY A 48 -19.49 -11.84 7.19
C GLY A 48 -18.10 -12.42 6.92
N LYS A 49 -17.03 -11.75 7.37
CA LYS A 49 -15.64 -12.14 7.15
C LYS A 49 -14.86 -12.11 8.46
N PRO A 50 -14.75 -13.24 9.16
CA PRO A 50 -14.06 -13.32 10.45
C PRO A 50 -12.63 -12.79 10.38
N SER A 51 -12.26 -11.99 11.38
CA SER A 51 -10.95 -11.35 11.48
C SER A 51 -10.22 -11.76 12.75
N ASP A 52 -8.91 -11.92 12.66
CA ASP A 52 -8.04 -12.08 13.83
C ASP A 52 -7.47 -10.73 14.30
N ILE A 53 -7.42 -9.73 13.40
CA ILE A 53 -6.96 -8.36 13.63
C ILE A 53 -8.07 -7.38 13.20
N MET A 54 -8.72 -6.74 14.15
CA MET A 54 -9.95 -5.97 13.99
C MET A 54 -9.68 -4.51 14.29
N GLY A 55 -9.56 -3.64 13.29
CA GLY A 55 -9.53 -2.20 13.53
C GLY A 55 -8.28 -1.66 14.24
N CYS A 56 -7.93 -0.41 13.95
CA CYS A 56 -6.93 0.33 14.71
C CYS A 56 -7.48 1.72 15.03
N HIS A 57 -7.60 2.05 16.31
CA HIS A 57 -8.03 3.38 16.74
C HIS A 57 -7.01 3.96 17.70
N ASN A 58 -6.38 5.08 17.32
CA ASN A 58 -5.37 5.79 18.12
C ASN A 58 -4.20 4.92 18.64
N GLY A 59 -3.83 3.87 17.91
CA GLY A 59 -2.79 2.92 18.32
C GLY A 59 -3.30 1.70 19.06
N ALA A 60 -4.60 1.61 19.33
CA ALA A 60 -5.24 0.42 19.89
C ALA A 60 -5.74 -0.49 18.76
N LEU A 61 -4.98 -1.54 18.47
CA LEU A 61 -5.35 -2.59 17.52
C LEU A 61 -6.08 -3.71 18.28
N LEU A 62 -7.35 -3.98 17.95
CA LEU A 62 -8.09 -5.06 18.61
C LEU A 62 -7.75 -6.39 17.93
N ILE A 63 -7.42 -7.41 18.71
CA ILE A 63 -7.01 -8.73 18.22
C ILE A 63 -7.71 -9.83 19.01
N ASN A 64 -7.90 -11.00 18.40
CA ASN A 64 -8.43 -12.16 19.10
C ASN A 64 -7.32 -12.99 19.77
N GLN A 65 -7.72 -14.06 20.45
CA GLN A 65 -6.79 -14.98 21.13
C GLN A 65 -5.74 -15.60 20.19
N LYS A 66 -6.10 -15.92 18.94
CA LYS A 66 -5.17 -16.51 17.97
C LYS A 66 -4.06 -15.53 17.60
N ALA A 67 -4.42 -14.30 17.24
CA ALA A 67 -3.47 -13.23 16.96
C ALA A 67 -2.61 -12.91 18.19
N LYS A 68 -3.21 -12.85 19.39
CA LYS A 68 -2.46 -12.65 20.64
C LYS A 68 -1.34 -13.67 20.81
N THR A 69 -1.62 -14.96 20.62
CA THR A 69 -0.59 -16.01 20.73
C THR A 69 0.58 -15.80 19.76
N VAL A 70 0.31 -15.33 18.54
CA VAL A 70 1.36 -15.03 17.54
C VAL A 70 2.20 -13.83 18.01
N PHE A 71 1.57 -12.75 18.45
CA PHE A 71 2.31 -11.58 18.92
C PHE A 71 3.09 -11.88 20.21
N GLU A 72 2.49 -12.52 21.21
CA GLU A 72 3.17 -12.85 22.48
C GLU A 72 4.41 -13.72 22.29
N SER A 73 4.46 -14.56 21.26
CA SER A 73 5.61 -15.40 20.97
C SER A 73 6.70 -14.73 20.15
N THR A 74 6.48 -13.50 19.65
CA THR A 74 7.36 -12.82 18.68
C THR A 74 7.80 -11.42 19.11
N VAL A 75 7.01 -10.70 19.90
CA VAL A 75 7.40 -9.39 20.44
C VAL A 75 8.41 -9.54 21.57
N HIS A 76 9.36 -8.60 21.69
CA HIS A 76 10.23 -8.60 22.86
C HIS A 76 9.44 -8.19 24.11
N ALA A 77 9.90 -8.68 25.27
CA ALA A 77 9.35 -8.28 26.55
C ALA A 77 9.43 -6.75 26.73
N GLY A 78 8.29 -6.14 27.04
CA GLY A 78 8.18 -4.69 27.24
C GLY A 78 7.92 -3.86 25.97
N GLU A 79 7.87 -4.46 24.77
CA GLU A 79 7.52 -3.71 23.56
C GLU A 79 6.01 -3.51 23.40
N ALA A 80 5.21 -4.42 23.95
CA ALA A 80 3.77 -4.37 23.91
C ALA A 80 3.14 -5.01 25.15
N GLU A 81 1.91 -4.60 25.45
CA GLU A 81 1.01 -5.29 26.38
C GLU A 81 -0.30 -5.65 25.69
N PHE A 82 -1.01 -6.64 26.25
CA PHE A 82 -2.26 -7.17 25.71
C PHE A 82 -3.38 -6.92 26.72
N LEU A 83 -4.25 -5.96 26.40
CA LEU A 83 -5.25 -5.46 27.33
C LEU A 83 -6.60 -6.15 27.06
N PRO A 84 -7.13 -6.95 28.00
CA PRO A 84 -8.29 -7.80 27.74
C PRO A 84 -9.58 -7.00 27.56
N PHE A 85 -10.44 -7.47 26.66
CA PHE A 85 -11.77 -6.93 26.39
C PHE A 85 -12.75 -8.09 26.20
N GLU A 86 -13.81 -8.13 27.01
CA GLU A 86 -14.83 -9.18 26.94
C GLU A 86 -16.02 -8.71 26.13
N PHE A 87 -16.44 -9.51 25.14
CA PHE A 87 -17.64 -9.26 24.35
C PHE A 87 -18.39 -10.57 24.13
N GLU A 88 -19.65 -10.61 24.57
CA GLU A 88 -20.54 -11.79 24.42
C GLU A 88 -19.92 -13.12 24.90
N GLY A 89 -19.10 -13.07 25.96
CA GLY A 89 -18.42 -14.25 26.52
C GLY A 89 -17.15 -14.69 25.77
N VAL A 90 -16.67 -13.87 24.84
CA VAL A 90 -15.40 -14.07 24.12
C VAL A 90 -14.41 -12.98 24.52
N THR A 91 -13.21 -13.41 24.92
CA THR A 91 -12.09 -12.51 25.21
C THR A 91 -11.35 -12.10 23.94
N TYR A 92 -11.23 -10.80 23.75
CA TYR A 92 -10.35 -10.13 22.80
C TYR A 92 -9.30 -9.32 23.55
N TYR A 93 -8.36 -8.73 22.83
CA TYR A 93 -7.26 -7.97 23.41
C TYR A 93 -6.96 -6.75 22.57
N PHE A 94 -6.81 -5.59 23.20
CA PHE A 94 -6.15 -4.47 22.55
C PHE A 94 -4.63 -4.68 22.65
N LEU A 95 -3.98 -4.78 21.50
CA LEU A 95 -2.53 -4.73 21.40
C LEU A 95 -2.09 -3.28 21.62
N HIS A 96 -1.49 -3.01 22.77
CA HIS A 96 -0.92 -1.72 23.10
C HIS A 96 0.59 -1.77 22.90
N VAL A 97 1.07 -1.11 21.84
CA VAL A 97 2.51 -0.96 21.61
C VAL A 97 3.07 0.10 22.54
N LEU A 98 3.98 -0.31 23.42
CA LEU A 98 4.62 0.54 24.42
C LEU A 98 5.81 1.30 23.83
N ASN A 99 6.48 0.70 22.85
CA ASN A 99 7.68 1.26 22.28
C ASN A 99 7.38 2.37 21.26
N HIS A 100 7.66 3.61 21.63
CA HIS A 100 7.48 4.79 20.78
C HIS A 100 8.84 5.38 20.38
N VAL A 101 9.24 5.18 19.12
CA VAL A 101 10.62 5.42 18.65
C VAL A 101 10.70 6.67 17.77
N SER A 102 11.70 7.52 18.03
CA SER A 102 12.08 8.64 17.17
C SER A 102 13.15 8.17 16.18
N CYS A 103 12.73 7.60 15.05
CA CYS A 103 13.65 6.96 14.09
C CYS A 103 13.54 7.47 12.65
N ILE A 104 12.70 8.47 12.39
CA ILE A 104 12.50 9.03 11.05
C ILE A 104 13.77 9.76 10.58
N ASP A 105 14.26 9.38 9.41
CA ASP A 105 15.21 10.17 8.63
C ASP A 105 14.41 11.19 7.81
N ALA A 106 14.34 12.42 8.33
CA ALA A 106 13.53 13.49 7.75
C ALA A 106 14.02 13.94 6.36
N GLU A 107 15.33 13.86 6.10
CA GLU A 107 15.92 14.29 4.84
C GLU A 107 15.57 13.33 3.70
N ASN A 108 15.44 12.05 4.02
CA ASN A 108 15.16 11.00 3.06
C ASN A 108 13.69 10.55 3.06
N SER A 109 12.82 11.12 3.90
CA SER A 109 11.38 10.83 3.91
C SER A 109 10.60 11.82 3.04
N LEU A 110 9.47 11.38 2.49
CA LEU A 110 8.53 12.26 1.79
C LEU A 110 7.31 12.52 2.67
N ILE A 111 7.04 13.79 2.94
CA ILE A 111 5.95 14.23 3.82
C ILE A 111 4.88 15.00 3.07
N LYS A 112 3.69 14.97 3.64
CA LYS A 112 2.60 15.89 3.31
C LYS A 112 2.24 16.71 4.54
N ARG A 113 2.03 18.01 4.34
CA ARG A 113 1.59 18.94 5.37
C ARG A 113 0.12 19.27 5.18
N LEU A 114 -0.57 19.53 6.29
CA LEU A 114 -1.97 19.98 6.26
C LEU A 114 -2.04 21.36 5.58
N ASN A 115 -2.93 21.49 4.60
CA ASN A 115 -3.08 22.70 3.78
C ASN A 115 -3.11 23.99 4.61
N GLY A 116 -2.22 24.93 4.30
CA GLY A 116 -2.13 26.22 4.98
C GLY A 116 -1.50 26.19 6.38
N SER A 117 -0.95 25.05 6.81
CA SER A 117 -0.23 24.92 8.07
C SER A 117 1.15 24.29 7.88
N ASN A 118 2.04 24.46 8.85
CA ASN A 118 3.31 23.75 8.89
C ASN A 118 3.21 22.38 9.60
N ILE A 119 1.99 21.87 9.86
CA ILE A 119 1.80 20.61 10.58
C ILE A 119 1.89 19.45 9.59
N ILE A 120 2.76 18.49 9.86
CA ILE A 120 2.86 17.24 9.10
C ILE A 120 1.56 16.45 9.31
N SER A 121 0.88 16.10 8.22
CA SER A 121 -0.32 15.28 8.26
C SER A 121 -0.01 13.79 8.06
N GLU A 122 0.94 13.47 7.19
CA GLU A 122 1.31 12.09 6.87
C GLU A 122 2.71 12.01 6.25
N TYR A 123 3.32 10.82 6.30
CA TYR A 123 4.46 10.44 5.48
C TYR A 123 3.93 9.62 4.30
N THR A 124 4.21 10.08 3.08
CA THR A 124 3.87 9.31 1.87
C THR A 124 4.97 8.31 1.54
N GLU A 125 6.21 8.59 1.92
CA GLU A 125 7.33 7.65 1.86
C GLU A 125 8.15 7.75 3.15
N TYR A 126 8.46 6.60 3.75
CA TYR A 126 9.24 6.54 4.99
C TYR A 126 10.72 6.29 4.69
N ALA A 127 11.59 7.00 5.40
CA ALA A 127 12.97 6.61 5.62
C ALA A 127 13.24 6.53 7.12
N PHE A 128 13.95 5.49 7.54
CA PHE A 128 14.32 5.28 8.93
C PHE A 128 15.84 5.23 9.10
N HIS A 129 16.31 5.72 10.24
CA HIS A 129 17.65 5.44 10.76
C HIS A 129 17.71 3.98 11.23
N GLU A 130 18.41 3.13 10.47
CA GLU A 130 18.42 1.67 10.66
C GLU A 130 18.79 1.26 12.09
N GLU A 131 19.78 1.90 12.68
CA GLU A 131 20.28 1.61 14.03
C GLU A 131 19.22 1.86 15.12
N LEU A 132 18.25 2.73 14.85
CA LEU A 132 17.17 3.06 15.78
C LEU A 132 15.96 2.14 15.63
N VAL A 133 15.73 1.56 14.45
CA VAL A 133 14.61 0.61 14.21
C VAL A 133 15.00 -0.84 14.45
N LYS A 134 16.25 -1.21 14.17
CA LYS A 134 16.75 -2.60 14.23
C LYS A 134 16.59 -3.32 15.57
N PRO A 135 16.71 -2.66 16.74
CA PRO A 135 16.51 -3.32 18.03
C PRO A 135 15.07 -3.76 18.31
N HIS A 136 14.10 -3.33 17.49
CA HIS A 136 12.69 -3.43 17.81
C HIS A 136 11.93 -4.39 16.89
N HIS A 137 11.07 -5.24 17.45
CA HIS A 137 10.21 -6.10 16.65
C HIS A 137 8.86 -5.46 16.35
N ILE A 138 8.32 -4.68 17.28
CA ILE A 138 7.13 -3.84 17.11
C ILE A 138 7.36 -2.45 17.72
N MET A 139 6.88 -1.41 17.04
CA MET A 139 6.99 -0.03 17.52
C MET A 139 5.87 0.85 16.97
N ARG A 140 5.69 2.02 17.58
CA ARG A 140 5.04 3.16 16.94
C ARG A 140 6.07 4.25 16.71
N VAL A 141 5.91 4.94 15.60
CA VAL A 141 6.91 5.92 15.15
C VAL A 141 6.47 7.33 15.55
N LYS A 142 7.37 8.07 16.21
CA LYS A 142 7.18 9.49 16.48
C LYS A 142 7.46 10.29 15.21
N PHE A 143 6.71 11.36 15.02
CA PHE A 143 7.01 12.31 13.96
C PHE A 143 8.37 12.97 14.24
N HIS A 144 9.10 13.35 13.19
CA HIS A 144 10.37 14.08 13.35
C HIS A 144 10.17 15.54 13.79
N GLU A 145 8.95 16.07 13.63
CA GLU A 145 8.53 17.39 14.11
C GLU A 145 7.27 17.27 14.99
N GLY A 146 7.25 17.99 16.11
CA GLY A 146 6.13 18.00 17.07
C GLY A 146 6.04 16.76 17.96
N ASP A 147 4.95 16.63 18.70
CA ASP A 147 4.73 15.56 19.69
C ASP A 147 3.82 14.43 19.17
N ASN A 148 3.57 14.40 17.86
CA ASN A 148 2.66 13.43 17.26
C ASN A 148 3.33 12.05 17.09
N VAL A 149 2.50 11.01 17.17
CA VAL A 149 2.90 9.62 16.95
C VAL A 149 2.01 9.04 15.85
N VAL A 150 2.61 8.34 14.90
CA VAL A 150 1.87 7.62 13.87
C VAL A 150 0.93 6.62 14.55
N HIS A 151 -0.33 6.60 14.12
CA HIS A 151 -1.37 5.81 14.76
C HIS A 151 -1.16 4.31 14.59
N TYR A 152 -0.56 3.87 13.50
CA TYR A 152 -0.37 2.46 13.19
C TYR A 152 0.92 1.89 13.80
N PRO A 153 0.91 0.62 14.21
CA PRO A 153 2.11 -0.10 14.57
C PRO A 153 2.96 -0.42 13.33
N PHE A 154 4.28 -0.37 13.53
CA PHE A 154 5.30 -0.79 12.59
C PHE A 154 5.95 -2.05 13.13
N VAL A 155 6.17 -3.03 12.26
CA VAL A 155 6.70 -4.34 12.61
C VAL A 155 7.90 -4.70 11.76
N SER A 156 8.83 -5.43 12.37
CA SER A 156 10.02 -5.96 11.69
C SER A 156 9.70 -7.16 10.78
N ASP A 157 10.66 -7.57 9.96
CA ASP A 157 10.60 -8.80 9.17
C ASP A 157 10.24 -10.03 10.00
N HIS A 158 10.72 -10.11 11.26
CA HIS A 158 10.45 -11.24 12.15
C HIS A 158 8.95 -11.42 12.45
N ILE A 159 8.27 -10.34 12.83
CA ILE A 159 6.82 -10.37 13.08
C ILE A 159 6.05 -10.53 11.76
N HIS A 160 6.50 -9.87 10.68
CA HIS A 160 5.91 -10.04 9.37
C HIS A 160 5.86 -11.54 8.98
N GLU A 161 6.99 -12.25 9.07
CA GLU A 161 7.06 -13.69 8.77
C GLU A 161 6.14 -14.52 9.68
N ALA A 162 6.07 -14.21 10.97
CA ALA A 162 5.18 -14.91 11.90
C ALA A 162 3.69 -14.71 11.57
N ILE A 163 3.30 -13.50 11.16
CA ILE A 163 1.92 -13.21 10.72
C ILE A 163 1.60 -13.95 9.42
N ILE A 164 2.52 -13.98 8.44
CA ILE A 164 2.32 -14.71 7.18
C ILE A 164 2.19 -16.22 7.43
N ASN A 165 3.03 -16.78 8.31
CA ASN A 165 3.09 -18.22 8.56
C ASN A 165 1.98 -18.73 9.51
N SER A 166 1.28 -17.86 10.23
CA SER A 166 0.24 -18.23 11.19
C SER A 166 -1.17 -18.36 10.58
N GLY A 167 -1.33 -17.98 9.31
CA GLY A 167 -2.64 -17.96 8.64
C GLY A 167 -3.66 -17.05 9.35
N LEU A 168 -3.19 -15.96 9.97
CA LEU A 168 -4.07 -14.92 10.50
C LEU A 168 -4.87 -14.27 9.37
N LYS A 169 -5.99 -13.64 9.72
CA LYS A 169 -6.91 -13.00 8.78
C LYS A 169 -7.25 -11.58 9.18
N GLY A 170 -7.66 -10.82 8.17
CA GLY A 170 -8.18 -9.46 8.31
C GLY A 170 -7.14 -8.41 8.64
N TYR A 171 -5.91 -8.59 8.17
CA TYR A 171 -4.84 -7.60 8.27
C TYR A 171 -4.33 -7.19 6.88
N GLN A 172 -3.55 -6.12 6.87
CA GLN A 172 -2.70 -5.69 5.77
C GLN A 172 -1.30 -5.42 6.32
N LEU A 173 -0.28 -5.88 5.59
CA LEU A 173 1.12 -5.55 5.86
C LEU A 173 1.64 -4.77 4.66
N ILE A 174 2.02 -3.52 4.91
CA ILE A 174 2.48 -2.61 3.87
C ILE A 174 3.97 -2.40 4.07
N GLU A 175 4.79 -2.80 3.10
CA GLU A 175 6.22 -2.48 3.12
C GLU A 175 6.37 -0.96 3.03
N VAL A 176 6.87 -0.33 4.10
CA VAL A 176 7.05 1.12 4.14
C VAL A 176 8.51 1.52 4.03
N TRP A 177 9.44 0.60 4.28
CA TRP A 177 10.87 0.89 4.20
C TRP A 177 11.71 -0.38 3.99
N ASP A 178 12.79 -0.24 3.23
CA ASP A 178 13.84 -1.24 3.02
C ASP A 178 15.21 -0.56 3.14
N SER A 179 16.05 -1.04 4.07
CA SER A 179 17.42 -0.57 4.30
C SER A 179 18.33 -0.58 3.07
N THR A 180 18.02 -1.40 2.07
CA THR A 180 18.87 -1.68 0.90
C THR A 180 18.30 -1.15 -0.42
N PHE A 181 17.03 -0.75 -0.43
CA PHE A 181 16.34 -0.33 -1.65
C PHE A 181 15.30 0.75 -1.35
N SER A 182 15.78 2.01 -1.32
CA SER A 182 14.96 3.15 -0.88
C SER A 182 13.83 3.47 -1.87
N TRP A 183 12.89 4.34 -1.45
CA TRP A 183 11.85 4.82 -2.37
C TRP A 183 12.45 5.67 -3.52
N GLN A 184 13.56 6.38 -3.28
CA GLN A 184 14.28 7.10 -4.34
C GLN A 184 14.90 6.12 -5.34
N ASP A 185 15.45 5.00 -4.88
CA ASP A 185 15.97 3.93 -5.75
C ASP A 185 14.84 3.26 -6.54
N LYS A 186 13.70 2.98 -5.88
CA LYS A 186 12.48 2.49 -6.52
C LYS A 186 12.03 3.45 -7.63
N GLN A 187 11.95 4.74 -7.34
CA GLN A 187 11.55 5.77 -8.30
C GLN A 187 12.56 5.89 -9.46
N LYS A 188 13.86 5.86 -9.18
CA LYS A 188 14.91 5.92 -10.20
C LYS A 188 14.85 4.69 -11.12
N LYS A 189 14.72 3.49 -10.55
CA LYS A 189 14.54 2.25 -11.30
C LYS A 189 13.29 2.31 -12.18
N PHE A 190 12.17 2.77 -11.62
CA PHE A 190 10.91 2.94 -12.34
C PHE A 190 11.05 3.89 -13.52
N ASN A 191 11.63 5.07 -13.30
CA ASN A 191 11.88 6.06 -14.34
C ASN A 191 12.77 5.50 -15.45
N ALA A 192 13.83 4.77 -15.10
CA ALA A 192 14.70 4.11 -16.08
C ALA A 192 13.93 3.07 -16.93
N MET A 193 13.04 2.29 -16.34
CA MET A 193 12.19 1.33 -17.08
C MET A 193 11.21 2.04 -18.02
N VAL A 194 10.61 3.15 -17.57
CA VAL A 194 9.73 3.99 -18.39
C VAL A 194 10.51 4.59 -19.57
N GLU A 195 11.68 5.17 -19.34
CA GLU A 195 12.56 5.70 -20.39
C GLU A 195 12.98 4.63 -21.40
N GLN A 196 13.34 3.43 -20.92
CA GLN A 196 13.69 2.31 -21.78
C GLN A 196 12.49 1.88 -22.65
N SER A 197 11.30 1.74 -22.04
CA SER A 197 10.07 1.43 -22.76
C SER A 197 9.77 2.47 -23.83
N ASN A 198 10.04 3.75 -23.53
CA ASN A 198 9.89 4.86 -24.45
C ASN A 198 10.87 4.79 -25.63
N LYS A 199 12.14 4.45 -25.38
CA LYS A 199 13.21 4.33 -26.39
C LYS A 199 13.01 3.14 -27.35
N GLU A 200 12.43 2.05 -26.86
CA GLU A 200 12.16 0.84 -27.66
C GLU A 200 11.02 1.02 -28.68
N ARG A 201 10.26 2.11 -28.60
CA ARG A 201 9.20 2.37 -29.58
C ARG A 201 9.79 2.73 -30.93
N ILE A 202 9.49 1.90 -31.92
CA ILE A 202 9.96 2.08 -33.29
C ILE A 202 9.00 2.90 -34.17
N LYS A 203 7.75 3.04 -33.73
CA LYS A 203 6.72 3.84 -34.41
C LYS A 203 5.73 4.38 -33.40
N THR A 204 5.38 5.66 -33.54
CA THR A 204 4.47 6.36 -32.65
C THR A 204 3.21 6.88 -33.36
N PHE A 205 2.16 7.11 -32.58
CA PHE A 205 0.83 7.52 -33.01
C PHE A 205 0.05 8.16 -31.84
N ASP A 206 -1.05 8.83 -32.14
CA ASP A 206 -2.07 9.20 -31.14
C ASP A 206 -2.80 7.96 -30.60
N TYR A 207 -3.56 8.15 -29.52
CA TYR A 207 -4.33 7.08 -28.87
C TYR A 207 -5.32 6.39 -29.80
N THR A 208 -6.07 7.16 -30.60
CA THR A 208 -7.11 6.62 -31.49
C THR A 208 -6.50 5.66 -32.52
N THR A 209 -5.35 6.03 -33.07
CA THR A 209 -4.59 5.24 -34.01
C THR A 209 -4.00 4.03 -33.30
N ALA A 210 -3.37 4.20 -32.13
CA ALA A 210 -2.84 3.11 -31.32
C ALA A 210 -3.90 2.03 -31.05
N ARG A 211 -5.09 2.45 -30.60
CA ARG A 211 -6.23 1.57 -30.33
C ARG A 211 -6.64 0.77 -31.56
N LYS A 212 -6.78 1.41 -32.72
CA LYS A 212 -7.08 0.73 -33.99
C LYS A 212 -6.00 -0.30 -34.35
N PHE A 213 -4.72 -0.02 -34.06
CA PHE A 213 -3.62 -0.95 -34.28
C PHE A 213 -3.72 -2.17 -33.37
N VAL A 214 -3.97 -1.96 -32.07
CA VAL A 214 -4.20 -3.02 -31.09
C VAL A 214 -5.37 -3.91 -31.50
N GLU A 215 -6.52 -3.31 -31.84
CA GLU A 215 -7.73 -4.04 -32.22
C GLU A 215 -7.56 -4.86 -33.50
N LYS A 216 -6.90 -4.30 -34.53
CA LYS A 216 -6.74 -4.97 -35.83
C LYS A 216 -5.60 -5.98 -35.87
N ARG A 217 -4.53 -5.78 -35.10
CA ARG A 217 -3.30 -6.57 -35.20
C ARG A 217 -3.03 -7.44 -33.98
N LYS A 218 -3.82 -7.30 -32.91
CA LYS A 218 -3.61 -8.00 -31.63
C LYS A 218 -2.19 -7.80 -31.08
N ILE A 219 -1.67 -6.58 -31.24
CA ILE A 219 -0.37 -6.16 -30.72
C ILE A 219 -0.54 -5.33 -29.46
N THR A 220 0.52 -5.18 -28.68
CA THR A 220 0.56 -4.27 -27.54
C THR A 220 1.10 -2.91 -27.97
N ALA A 221 0.42 -1.84 -27.59
CA ALA A 221 0.93 -0.47 -27.73
C ALA A 221 1.30 0.08 -26.35
N TYR A 222 2.30 0.97 -26.31
CA TYR A 222 2.94 1.47 -25.10
C TYR A 222 3.01 2.99 -25.12
N SER A 223 2.82 3.61 -23.97
CA SER A 223 2.96 5.05 -23.78
C SER A 223 3.41 5.32 -22.35
N ASP A 224 4.62 5.81 -22.17
CA ASP A 224 5.18 6.08 -20.85
C ASP A 224 5.11 4.83 -19.94
N ARG A 225 4.53 4.94 -18.74
CA ARG A 225 4.23 3.80 -17.86
C ARG A 225 3.03 2.95 -18.29
N TRP A 226 2.32 3.31 -19.35
CA TRP A 226 1.08 2.65 -19.76
C TRP A 226 1.30 1.69 -20.93
N ALA A 227 0.44 0.67 -21.00
CA ALA A 227 0.31 -0.20 -22.15
C ALA A 227 -1.16 -0.53 -22.42
N ILE A 228 -1.49 -0.82 -23.67
CA ILE A 228 -2.82 -1.28 -24.08
C ILE A 228 -2.69 -2.51 -24.97
N ARG A 229 -3.58 -3.48 -24.79
CA ARG A 229 -3.64 -4.70 -25.60
C ARG A 229 -5.06 -5.29 -25.63
N LEU A 230 -5.23 -6.35 -26.41
CA LEU A 230 -6.36 -7.27 -26.26
C LEU A 230 -5.90 -8.52 -25.50
N ASP A 231 -6.77 -9.09 -24.67
CA ASP A 231 -6.57 -10.44 -24.13
C ASP A 231 -6.91 -11.52 -25.19
N ASP A 232 -6.76 -12.79 -24.80
CA ASP A 232 -7.02 -13.94 -25.68
C ASP A 232 -8.47 -14.02 -26.16
N GLN A 233 -9.40 -13.38 -25.44
CA GLN A 233 -10.82 -13.28 -25.80
C GLN A 233 -11.14 -12.02 -26.62
N GLY A 234 -10.14 -11.21 -26.94
CA GLY A 234 -10.32 -9.96 -27.69
C GLY A 234 -10.83 -8.80 -26.84
N ARG A 235 -10.80 -8.90 -25.51
CA ARG A 235 -11.23 -7.82 -24.61
C ARG A 235 -10.09 -6.84 -24.38
N PHE A 236 -10.42 -5.55 -24.39
CA PHE A 236 -9.44 -4.48 -24.22
C PHE A 236 -8.91 -4.43 -22.78
N GLN A 237 -7.59 -4.35 -22.64
CA GLN A 237 -6.90 -4.21 -21.37
C GLN A 237 -6.04 -2.95 -21.34
N LEU A 238 -6.03 -2.28 -20.19
CA LEU A 238 -5.10 -1.20 -19.86
C LEU A 238 -4.11 -1.74 -18.83
N GLY A 239 -2.82 -1.58 -19.12
CA GLY A 239 -1.71 -2.02 -18.29
C GLY A 239 -0.97 -0.82 -17.71
N GLU A 240 -0.63 -0.89 -16.42
CA GLU A 240 0.33 0.02 -15.79
C GLU A 240 1.62 -0.74 -15.48
N LEU A 241 2.76 -0.17 -15.85
CA LEU A 241 4.08 -0.71 -15.57
C LEU A 241 4.27 -0.81 -14.05
N VAL A 242 4.84 -1.92 -13.59
CA VAL A 242 5.18 -2.17 -12.18
C VAL A 242 6.70 -2.36 -12.01
N LEU A 243 7.19 -2.30 -10.77
CA LEU A 243 8.64 -2.28 -10.46
C LEU A 243 9.37 -3.58 -10.86
N GLU A 244 8.64 -4.65 -11.10
CA GLU A 244 9.12 -5.93 -11.63
C GLU A 244 9.41 -5.86 -13.14
N GLY A 245 9.13 -4.73 -13.80
CA GLY A 245 9.30 -4.55 -15.24
C GLY A 245 8.20 -5.21 -16.08
N THR A 246 7.10 -5.60 -15.44
CA THR A 246 5.90 -6.15 -16.09
C THR A 246 4.76 -5.15 -16.04
N TYR A 247 3.57 -5.53 -16.51
CA TYR A 247 2.38 -4.68 -16.49
C TYR A 247 1.26 -5.33 -15.67
N SER A 248 0.65 -4.55 -14.77
CA SER A 248 -0.60 -4.92 -14.11
C SER A 248 -1.77 -4.55 -15.02
N TRP A 249 -2.54 -5.54 -15.45
CA TRP A 249 -3.59 -5.38 -16.45
C TRP A 249 -4.98 -5.33 -15.82
N ILE A 250 -5.76 -4.33 -16.21
CA ILE A 250 -7.17 -4.19 -15.83
C ILE A 250 -8.06 -4.15 -17.06
N TYR A 251 -9.35 -4.44 -16.85
CA TYR A 251 -10.41 -4.16 -17.82
C TYR A 251 -11.01 -2.79 -17.51
N PRO A 252 -10.59 -1.72 -18.21
CA PRO A 252 -11.05 -0.38 -17.88
C PRO A 252 -12.53 -0.22 -18.22
N ILE A 253 -13.33 0.27 -17.28
CA ILE A 253 -14.70 0.74 -17.55
C ILE A 253 -14.67 2.11 -18.26
N PHE A 254 -13.58 2.86 -18.07
CA PHE A 254 -13.33 4.17 -18.68
C PHE A 254 -11.82 4.37 -18.90
N ILE A 255 -11.46 5.16 -19.92
CA ILE A 255 -10.07 5.51 -20.22
C ILE A 255 -9.80 6.93 -19.71
N PRO A 256 -8.91 7.11 -18.72
CA PRO A 256 -8.57 8.44 -18.20
C PRO A 256 -8.20 9.43 -19.32
N PRO A 257 -8.74 10.66 -19.36
CA PRO A 257 -8.51 11.60 -20.46
C PRO A 257 -7.03 11.92 -20.68
N VAL A 258 -6.23 11.90 -19.61
CA VAL A 258 -4.78 12.09 -19.68
C VAL A 258 -4.10 11.08 -20.61
N LEU A 259 -4.65 9.88 -20.76
CA LEU A 259 -4.10 8.84 -21.66
C LEU A 259 -4.42 9.08 -23.13
N LEU A 260 -5.51 9.80 -23.41
CA LEU A 260 -5.97 10.06 -24.77
C LEU A 260 -5.05 11.05 -25.51
N VAL A 261 -4.38 11.92 -24.75
CA VAL A 261 -3.45 12.94 -25.28
C VAL A 261 -1.99 12.47 -25.32
N GLN A 262 -1.70 11.25 -24.86
CA GLN A 262 -0.33 10.73 -24.89
C GLN A 262 0.10 10.26 -26.28
N VAL A 263 1.42 10.17 -26.47
CA VAL A 263 2.03 9.59 -27.66
C VAL A 263 2.28 8.10 -27.42
N TRP A 264 1.55 7.28 -28.16
CA TRP A 264 1.61 5.83 -28.08
C TRP A 264 2.55 5.28 -29.14
N GLY A 265 3.08 4.08 -28.95
CA GLY A 265 3.82 3.39 -30.00
C GLY A 265 3.99 1.90 -29.76
N ILE A 266 4.63 1.24 -30.72
CA ILE A 266 4.85 -0.22 -30.70
C ILE A 266 6.35 -0.51 -30.73
N LYS A 267 6.73 -1.66 -30.15
CA LYS A 267 8.13 -2.11 -30.09
C LYS A 267 8.51 -3.05 -31.24
N GLU A 268 7.53 -3.65 -31.92
CA GLU A 268 7.76 -4.64 -32.98
C GLU A 268 7.56 -4.05 -34.39
N GLN A 269 8.49 -4.36 -35.31
CA GLN A 269 8.30 -4.06 -36.73
C GLN A 269 7.18 -4.93 -37.28
N VAL A 270 6.01 -4.33 -37.47
CA VAL A 270 5.00 -5.02 -38.27
C VAL A 270 5.46 -5.02 -39.72
N GLN A 271 5.55 -6.20 -40.35
CA GLN A 271 6.04 -6.38 -41.72
C GLN A 271 5.60 -5.25 -42.67
N SER A 272 6.60 -4.58 -43.24
CA SER A 272 6.53 -3.24 -43.85
C SER A 272 5.57 -3.11 -45.04
N GLY A 273 5.26 -4.20 -45.76
CA GLY A 273 4.39 -4.15 -46.95
C GLY A 273 2.91 -3.87 -46.68
N ARG A 274 2.43 -4.08 -45.44
CA ARG A 274 1.00 -3.92 -45.07
C ARG A 274 0.70 -2.60 -44.34
N LEU A 275 1.73 -1.87 -43.92
CA LEU A 275 1.62 -0.63 -43.16
C LEU A 275 1.25 0.58 -44.03
N ASP A 276 1.87 0.71 -45.20
CA ASP A 276 1.59 1.79 -46.15
C ASP A 276 0.18 1.72 -46.75
N ARG A 277 -0.33 0.50 -47.01
CA ARG A 277 -1.69 0.32 -47.51
C ARG A 277 -2.75 0.69 -46.47
N VAL A 278 -2.50 0.45 -45.19
CA VAL A 278 -3.45 0.74 -44.11
C VAL A 278 -3.41 2.21 -43.71
N LEU A 279 -2.23 2.84 -43.67
CA LEU A 279 -2.15 4.30 -43.50
C LEU A 279 -2.86 5.02 -44.64
N LYS A 280 -2.62 4.61 -45.90
CA LYS A 280 -3.36 5.15 -47.05
C LYS A 280 -4.86 4.91 -46.99
N ALA A 281 -5.33 3.80 -46.40
CA ALA A 281 -6.75 3.51 -46.25
C ALA A 281 -7.41 4.30 -45.09
N ILE A 282 -6.69 4.56 -44.01
CA ILE A 282 -7.17 5.37 -42.89
C ILE A 282 -7.25 6.85 -43.30
N PHE A 283 -6.24 7.37 -44.00
CA PHE A 283 -6.21 8.76 -44.45
C PHE A 283 -6.98 9.04 -45.76
N LYS A 284 -7.51 8.02 -46.45
CA LYS A 284 -8.40 8.21 -47.62
C LYS A 284 -9.87 8.43 -47.25
N ASN A 285 -10.28 8.05 -46.04
CA ASN A 285 -11.68 8.18 -45.59
C ASN A 285 -11.95 9.49 -44.82
N GLU A 286 -11.02 10.44 -44.83
CA GLU A 286 -11.15 11.77 -44.20
C GLU A 286 -11.13 12.93 -45.23
N ARG A 287 -11.53 12.68 -46.49
CA ARG A 287 -11.86 13.73 -47.47
C ARG A 287 -13.28 13.59 -47.96
#